data_AF-A0A354CLS2-F1
#
_entry.id   AF-A0A354CLS2-F1
#
_cell.length_a   1.000
_cell.length_b   1.000
_cell.length_c   1.000
_cell.angle_alpha   90.00
_cell.angle_beta   90.00
_cell.angle_gamma   90.00
#
_symmetry.space_group_name_H-M   'P 1'
#
loop_
_entity.id
_entity.type
_entity.pdbx_description
1 polymer ?
#
loop_
_entity_poly.entity_id
_entity_poly.type
_entity_poly.pdbx_seq_one_letter_code
_entity_poly.pdbx_strand_id
1 'polypeptide(L)'
;MKNKIRRYIKYAVGIVFVFLLFLWPLLNMFSEAFIAKDEGFTCAYFANVLSDAGFAKVISNTLLINICSMVLAGIVGVLLAYVMAYTDIAFKNILHKLLLIPLFIPSYIVTLAWMQMCMKNGLLYQLTHFELYSYKGIILMFTVCQYPIVYLM
;
A
#
# COMPACT_ATOMS: atom_id res chain seq x y z
N MET A 1 -46.67 -7.61 1.94
CA MET A 1 -46.11 -6.95 0.72
C MET A 1 -45.35 -5.64 0.99
N LYS A 2 -45.89 -4.72 1.82
CA LYS A 2 -45.25 -3.41 2.14
C LYS A 2 -43.78 -3.49 2.64
N ASN A 3 -43.44 -4.52 3.43
CA ASN A 3 -42.07 -4.69 3.95
C ASN A 3 -41.04 -5.09 2.88
N LYS A 4 -41.45 -5.82 1.83
CA LYS A 4 -40.56 -6.15 0.71
C LYS A 4 -40.24 -4.89 -0.11
N ILE A 5 -41.26 -4.05 -0.37
CA ILE A 5 -41.10 -2.79 -1.11
C ILE A 5 -40.17 -1.82 -0.37
N ARG A 6 -40.36 -1.61 0.94
CA ARG A 6 -39.47 -0.75 1.75
C ARG A 6 -38.02 -1.26 1.76
N ARG A 7 -37.81 -2.58 1.67
CA ARG A 7 -36.47 -3.18 1.59
C ARG A 7 -35.81 -2.91 0.22
N TYR A 8 -36.55 -3.06 -0.88
CA TYR A 8 -36.03 -2.73 -2.22
C TYR A 8 -35.69 -1.25 -2.37
N ILE A 9 -36.50 -0.35 -1.80
CA ILE A 9 -36.22 1.10 -1.80
C ILE A 9 -34.90 1.39 -1.06
N LYS A 10 -34.67 0.78 0.11
CA LYS A 10 -33.39 0.95 0.83
C LYS A 10 -32.19 0.47 0.02
N TYR A 11 -32.31 -0.67 -0.66
CA TYR A 11 -31.24 -1.14 -1.54
C TYR A 11 -31.04 -0.25 -2.75
N ALA A 12 -32.11 0.22 -3.40
CA ALA A 12 -32.02 1.13 -4.53
C ALA A 12 -31.34 2.45 -4.15
N VAL A 13 -31.72 3.04 -3.01
CA VAL A 13 -31.08 4.25 -2.47
C VAL A 13 -29.61 3.99 -2.14
N GLY A 14 -29.29 2.86 -1.50
CA GLY A 14 -27.91 2.48 -1.21
C GLY A 14 -27.06 2.30 -2.48
N ILE A 15 -27.60 1.67 -3.51
CA ILE A 15 -26.91 1.47 -4.80
C ILE A 15 -26.70 2.81 -5.50
N VAL A 16 -27.73 3.67 -5.57
CA VAL A 16 -27.60 5.00 -6.17
C VAL A 16 -26.57 5.84 -5.42
N PHE A 17 -26.54 5.75 -4.10
CA PHE A 17 -25.56 6.45 -3.26
C PHE A 17 -24.12 5.97 -3.52
N VAL A 18 -23.89 4.65 -3.55
CA VAL A 18 -22.58 4.08 -3.90
C VAL A 18 -22.19 4.46 -5.33
N PHE A 19 -23.13 4.42 -6.28
CA PHE A 19 -22.88 4.79 -7.66
C PHE A 19 -22.44 6.25 -7.78
N LEU A 20 -23.19 7.19 -7.17
CA LEU A 20 -22.88 8.62 -7.27
C LEU A 20 -21.58 9.01 -6.57
N LEU A 21 -21.24 8.37 -5.44
CA LEU A 21 -20.02 8.71 -4.70
C LEU A 21 -18.76 8.05 -5.25
N PHE A 22 -18.86 6.83 -5.76
CA PHE A 22 -17.68 6.07 -6.17
C PHE A 22 -17.61 5.90 -7.69
N LEU A 23 -18.67 5.37 -8.30
CA LEU A 23 -18.63 5.01 -9.72
C LEU A 23 -18.67 6.24 -10.63
N TRP A 24 -19.47 7.25 -10.30
CA TRP A 24 -19.58 8.47 -11.09
C TRP A 24 -18.25 9.22 -11.25
N PRO A 25 -17.49 9.58 -10.19
CA PRO A 25 -16.21 10.24 -10.36
C PRO A 25 -15.18 9.35 -11.05
N LEU A 26 -15.20 8.03 -10.84
CA LEU A 26 -14.32 7.09 -11.55
C LEU A 26 -14.60 7.06 -13.06
N LEU A 27 -15.88 7.09 -13.45
CA LEU A 27 -16.29 7.15 -14.85
C LEU A 27 -15.90 8.48 -15.50
N ASN A 28 -16.01 9.59 -14.78
CA ASN A 28 -15.55 10.89 -15.26
C ASN A 28 -14.04 10.90 -15.46
N MET A 29 -13.28 10.40 -14.47
CA MET A 29 -11.82 10.29 -14.55
C MET A 29 -11.39 9.38 -15.71
N PHE A 30 -12.12 8.28 -15.93
CA PHE A 30 -11.87 7.39 -17.07
C PHE A 30 -12.17 8.08 -18.40
N SER A 31 -13.26 8.85 -18.49
CA SER A 31 -13.64 9.58 -19.70
C SER A 31 -12.63 10.68 -20.04
N GLU A 32 -12.11 11.38 -19.03
CA GLU A 32 -11.05 12.38 -19.19
C GLU A 32 -9.75 11.78 -19.78
N ALA A 33 -9.49 10.49 -19.57
CA ALA A 33 -8.34 9.82 -20.19
C ALA A 33 -8.45 9.73 -21.73
N PHE A 34 -9.66 9.86 -22.28
CA PHE A 34 -9.94 9.76 -23.72
C PHE A 34 -10.44 11.07 -24.34
N ILE A 35 -10.70 12.12 -23.57
CA ILE A 35 -11.27 13.37 -24.10
C ILE A 35 -10.22 14.48 -23.99
N ALA A 36 -9.73 14.94 -25.14
CA ALA A 36 -8.90 16.15 -25.18
C ALA A 36 -9.75 17.37 -24.83
N LYS A 37 -9.17 18.35 -24.14
CA LYS A 37 -9.87 19.60 -23.76
C LYS A 37 -10.53 20.31 -24.95
N ASP A 38 -9.98 20.16 -26.16
CA ASP A 38 -10.35 21.00 -27.30
C ASP A 38 -10.76 20.22 -28.58
N GLU A 39 -10.57 18.89 -28.70
CA GLU A 39 -10.69 18.19 -30.00
C GLU A 39 -11.39 16.80 -29.97
N GLY A 40 -12.15 16.48 -28.92
CA GLY A 40 -12.94 15.23 -28.87
C GLY A 40 -12.12 14.00 -28.46
N PHE A 41 -12.52 12.81 -28.92
CA PHE A 41 -11.93 11.53 -28.50
C PHE A 41 -10.46 11.40 -28.97
N THR A 42 -9.54 11.11 -28.05
CA THR A 42 -8.11 10.97 -28.31
C THR A 42 -7.50 9.80 -27.55
N CYS A 43 -6.52 9.14 -28.17
CA CYS A 43 -5.64 8.16 -27.51
C CYS A 43 -4.22 8.70 -27.33
N ALA A 44 -3.98 9.99 -27.65
CA ALA A 44 -2.65 10.58 -27.63
C ALA A 44 -2.02 10.58 -26.23
N TYR A 45 -2.82 10.72 -25.17
CA TYR A 45 -2.34 10.64 -23.78
C TYR A 45 -1.68 9.28 -23.48
N PHE A 46 -2.30 8.18 -23.91
CA PHE A 46 -1.74 6.84 -23.74
C PHE A 46 -0.47 6.65 -24.56
N ALA A 47 -0.46 7.10 -25.82
CA ALA A 47 0.72 7.01 -26.68
C ALA A 47 1.91 7.78 -26.07
N ASN A 48 1.67 9.00 -25.59
CA ASN A 48 2.69 9.83 -24.94
C ASN A 48 3.27 9.14 -23.69
N VAL A 49 2.42 8.62 -22.80
CA VAL A 49 2.85 7.93 -21.58
C VAL A 49 3.60 6.63 -21.91
N LEU A 50 3.10 5.82 -22.85
CA LEU A 50 3.74 4.56 -23.23
C LEU A 50 5.06 4.76 -23.98
N SER A 51 5.21 5.88 -24.68
CA SER A 51 6.46 6.26 -25.36
C SER A 51 7.49 6.90 -24.42
N ASP A 52 7.08 7.31 -23.22
CA ASP A 52 7.98 7.91 -22.23
C ASP A 52 8.93 6.86 -21.63
N ALA A 53 10.23 7.05 -21.86
CA ALA A 53 11.27 6.19 -21.29
C ALA A 53 11.27 6.22 -19.74
N GLY A 54 10.80 7.30 -19.13
CA GLY A 54 10.62 7.40 -17.68
C GLY A 54 9.52 6.46 -17.17
N PHE A 55 8.43 6.31 -17.91
CA PHE A 55 7.27 5.51 -17.51
C PHE A 55 7.62 4.02 -17.35
N ALA A 56 8.33 3.45 -18.32
CA ALA A 56 8.78 2.06 -18.26
C ALA A 56 9.69 1.79 -17.05
N LYS A 57 10.56 2.74 -16.72
CA LYS A 57 11.44 2.67 -15.55
C LYS A 57 10.67 2.76 -14.23
N VAL A 58 9.65 3.62 -14.15
CA VAL A 58 8.81 3.72 -12.96
C VAL A 58 8.07 2.41 -12.72
N ILE A 59 7.45 1.83 -13.75
CA ILE A 59 6.75 0.54 -13.64
C ILE A 59 7.70 -0.56 -13.17
N SER A 60 8.87 -0.70 -13.81
CA SER A 60 9.81 -1.77 -13.46
C SER A 60 10.34 -1.62 -12.04
N ASN A 61 10.63 -0.40 -11.60
CA ASN A 61 11.02 -0.11 -10.22
C ASN A 61 9.91 -0.46 -9.22
N THR A 62 8.67 -0.05 -9.49
CA THR A 62 7.53 -0.35 -8.61
C THR A 62 7.30 -1.86 -8.50
N LEU A 63 7.34 -2.58 -9.62
CA LEU A 63 7.21 -4.04 -9.64
C LEU A 63 8.33 -4.72 -8.85
N LEU A 64 9.58 -4.32 -9.09
CA LEU A 64 10.74 -4.87 -8.39
C LEU A 64 10.61 -4.65 -6.88
N ILE A 65 10.33 -3.42 -6.46
CA ILE A 65 10.18 -3.07 -5.04
C ILE A 65 9.07 -3.92 -4.39
N ASN A 66 7.88 -3.97 -5.00
CA ASN A 66 6.73 -4.69 -4.45
C ASN A 66 6.96 -6.20 -4.40
N ILE A 67 7.53 -6.80 -5.44
CA ILE A 67 7.80 -8.25 -5.45
C ILE A 67 8.82 -8.59 -4.37
N CYS A 68 9.94 -7.85 -4.31
CA CYS A 68 10.96 -8.08 -3.29
C CYS A 68 10.41 -7.87 -1.87
N SER A 69 9.64 -6.80 -1.63
CA SER A 69 9.08 -6.54 -0.31
C SER A 69 8.02 -7.55 0.08
N MET A 70 7.18 -8.01 -0.86
CA MET A 70 6.16 -9.02 -0.60
C MET A 70 6.80 -10.36 -0.22
N VAL A 71 7.84 -10.79 -0.95
CA VAL A 71 8.57 -12.03 -0.63
C VAL A 71 9.23 -11.91 0.75
N LEU A 72 9.90 -10.80 1.05
CA LEU A 72 10.56 -10.59 2.34
C LEU A 72 9.54 -10.49 3.49
N ALA A 73 8.43 -9.78 3.29
CA ALA A 73 7.33 -9.70 4.27
C ALA A 73 6.72 -11.08 4.51
N GLY A 74 6.58 -11.88 3.44
CA GLY A 74 6.18 -13.28 3.48
C GLY A 74 7.07 -14.10 4.41
N ILE A 75 8.37 -14.09 4.12
CA ILE A 75 9.39 -14.83 4.88
C ILE A 75 9.39 -14.38 6.36
N VAL A 76 9.48 -13.07 6.61
CA VAL A 76 9.53 -12.51 7.97
C VAL A 76 8.24 -12.83 8.73
N GLY A 77 7.08 -12.61 8.12
CA GLY A 77 5.78 -12.85 8.74
C GLY A 77 5.58 -14.32 9.11
N VAL A 78 5.88 -15.25 8.18
CA VAL A 78 5.77 -16.69 8.43
C VAL A 78 6.75 -17.16 9.49
N LEU A 79 8.00 -16.69 9.47
CA LEU A 79 8.99 -17.05 10.50
C LEU A 79 8.55 -16.57 11.88
N LEU A 80 8.08 -15.32 11.99
CA LEU A 80 7.57 -14.78 13.25
C LEU A 80 6.32 -15.53 13.72
N ALA A 81 5.41 -15.88 12.81
CA ALA A 81 4.20 -16.64 13.12
C ALA A 81 4.57 -18.05 13.62
N TYR A 82 5.50 -18.73 12.95
CA TYR A 82 6.00 -20.04 13.35
C TYR A 82 6.64 -19.99 14.73
N VAL A 83 7.55 -19.04 14.96
CA VAL A 83 8.22 -18.84 16.25
C VAL A 83 7.19 -18.59 17.36
N MET A 84 6.21 -17.72 17.09
CA MET A 84 5.15 -17.41 18.03
C MET A 84 4.16 -18.56 18.24
N ALA A 85 3.92 -19.43 17.27
CA ALA A 85 2.99 -20.55 17.42
C ALA A 85 3.63 -21.73 18.14
N TYR A 86 4.86 -22.08 17.78
CA TYR A 86 5.49 -23.35 18.15
C TYR A 86 6.59 -23.25 19.21
N THR A 87 7.03 -22.05 19.59
CA THR A 87 8.10 -21.87 20.58
C THR A 87 7.55 -21.32 21.90
N ASP A 88 8.11 -21.78 23.01
CA ASP A 88 7.80 -21.24 24.34
C ASP A 88 8.74 -20.07 24.67
N ILE A 89 8.27 -18.85 24.40
CA ILE A 89 9.03 -17.61 24.53
C ILE A 89 8.51 -16.83 25.72
N ALA A 90 9.43 -16.35 26.57
CA ALA A 90 9.08 -15.43 27.65
C ALA A 90 8.44 -14.14 27.10
N PHE A 91 7.42 -13.62 27.78
CA PHE A 91 6.68 -12.40 27.39
C PHE A 91 5.99 -12.45 26.02
N LYS A 92 5.59 -13.65 25.56
CA LYS A 92 4.87 -13.89 24.30
C LYS A 92 3.75 -12.89 24.01
N ASN A 93 2.91 -12.57 24.99
CA ASN A 93 1.82 -11.61 24.82
C ASN A 93 2.29 -10.17 24.54
N ILE A 94 3.43 -9.75 25.09
CA ILE A 94 4.02 -8.44 24.81
C ILE A 94 4.63 -8.45 23.42
N LEU A 95 5.41 -9.50 23.09
CA LEU A 95 6.03 -9.64 21.77
C LEU A 95 4.97 -9.64 20.65
N HIS A 96 3.89 -10.40 20.81
CA HIS A 96 2.77 -10.39 19.87
C HIS A 96 2.24 -8.97 19.61
N LYS A 97 1.99 -8.20 20.67
CA LYS A 97 1.51 -6.82 20.53
C LYS A 97 2.53 -5.91 19.82
N LEU A 98 3.82 -6.04 20.17
CA LEU A 98 4.89 -5.26 19.55
C LEU A 98 4.99 -5.55 18.05
N LEU A 99 4.87 -6.81 17.64
CA LEU A 99 4.88 -7.22 16.22
C LEU A 99 3.70 -6.63 15.44
N LEU A 100 2.59 -6.32 16.11
CA LEU A 100 1.42 -5.72 15.47
C LEU A 100 1.44 -4.19 15.44
N ILE A 101 2.34 -3.52 16.18
CA ILE A 101 2.42 -2.05 16.22
C ILE A 101 2.45 -1.42 14.82
N PRO A 102 3.23 -1.90 13.83
CA PRO A 102 3.28 -1.27 12.52
C PRO A 102 1.94 -1.28 11.77
N LEU A 103 1.00 -2.16 12.12
CA LEU A 103 -0.34 -2.21 11.54
C LEU A 103 -1.24 -1.06 12.03
N PHE A 104 -1.02 -0.60 13.26
CA PHE A 104 -1.82 0.46 13.88
C PHE A 104 -1.29 1.86 13.55
N ILE A 105 -0.02 1.98 13.17
CA ILE A 105 0.58 3.24 12.80
C ILE A 105 0.40 3.44 11.29
N PRO A 106 -0.20 4.56 10.84
CA PRO A 106 -0.25 4.89 9.42
C PRO A 106 1.13 4.84 8.77
N SER A 107 1.24 4.22 7.59
CA SER A 107 2.50 3.99 6.88
C SER A 107 3.31 5.27 6.66
N TYR A 108 2.63 6.41 6.48
CA TYR A 108 3.25 7.72 6.39
C TYR A 108 4.05 8.09 7.65
N ILE A 109 3.47 7.87 8.84
CA ILE A 109 4.12 8.18 10.12
C ILE A 109 5.33 7.26 10.34
N VAL A 110 5.18 5.96 10.04
CA VAL A 110 6.29 5.00 10.11
C VAL A 110 7.44 5.46 9.22
N THR A 111 7.15 5.75 7.95
CA THR A 111 8.17 6.17 6.98
C THR A 111 8.88 7.46 7.43
N LEU A 112 8.14 8.45 7.93
CA LEU A 112 8.73 9.69 8.45
C LEU A 112 9.63 9.46 9.66
N ALA A 113 9.21 8.61 10.61
CA ALA A 113 10.01 8.30 11.79
C ALA A 113 11.35 7.65 11.39
N TRP A 114 11.31 6.66 10.51
CA TRP A 114 12.51 6.01 9.99
C TRP A 114 13.37 6.96 9.14
N MET A 115 12.74 7.85 8.37
CA MET A 115 13.45 8.85 7.58
C MET A 115 14.24 9.78 8.48
N GLN A 116 13.64 10.27 9.57
CA GLN A 116 14.33 11.12 10.54
C GLN A 116 15.53 10.41 11.18
N MET A 117 15.41 9.11 11.49
CA MET A 117 16.51 8.30 12.01
C MET A 117 17.63 8.05 10.97
N CYS A 118 17.28 7.99 9.68
CA CYS A 118 18.22 7.76 8.57
C CYS A 118 18.75 9.06 7.94
N MET A 119 18.37 10.24 8.44
CA MET A 119 19.00 11.50 8.02
C MET A 119 20.47 11.53 8.44
N LYS A 120 21.28 12.39 7.81
CA LYS A 120 22.74 12.49 8.09
C LYS A 120 23.08 12.68 9.58
N ASN A 121 22.21 13.34 10.34
CA ASN A 121 22.37 13.58 11.78
C ASN A 121 21.63 12.56 12.67
N GLY A 122 20.92 11.61 12.06
CA GLY A 122 20.18 10.58 12.76
C GLY A 122 21.08 9.44 13.23
N LEU A 123 20.74 8.86 14.37
CA LEU A 123 21.51 7.79 15.02
C LEU A 123 21.76 6.61 14.08
N LEU A 124 20.75 6.20 13.30
CA LEU A 124 20.86 5.02 12.45
C LEU A 124 21.81 5.26 11.26
N TYR A 125 21.75 6.45 10.65
CA TYR A 125 22.66 6.80 9.56
C TYR A 125 24.11 6.88 10.01
N GLN A 126 24.38 7.43 11.20
CA GLN A 126 25.74 7.53 11.73
C GLN A 126 26.37 6.16 11.98
N LEU A 127 25.56 5.15 12.34
CA LEU A 127 26.04 3.81 12.63
C LEU A 127 26.16 2.93 11.38
N THR A 128 25.29 3.11 10.40
CA THR A 128 25.12 2.15 9.28
C THR A 128 25.32 2.77 7.90
N HIS A 129 25.33 4.10 7.80
CA HIS A 129 25.24 4.84 6.54
C HIS A 129 24.06 4.39 5.65
N PHE A 130 23.00 3.88 6.27
CA PHE A 130 21.84 3.37 5.56
C PHE A 130 20.97 4.50 5.00
N GLU A 131 20.77 4.49 3.69
CA GLU A 131 19.92 5.46 2.99
C GLU A 131 18.52 4.90 2.76
N LEU A 132 17.52 5.53 3.38
CA LEU A 132 16.12 5.11 3.27
C LEU A 132 15.54 5.28 1.85
N TYR A 133 16.03 6.26 1.11
CA TYR A 133 15.59 6.55 -0.26
C TYR A 133 16.20 5.60 -1.32
N SER A 134 17.06 4.67 -0.91
CA SER A 134 17.57 3.62 -1.80
C SER A 134 16.55 2.51 -2.02
N TYR A 135 16.72 1.69 -3.07
CA TYR A 135 15.87 0.50 -3.28
C TYR A 135 15.78 -0.39 -2.04
N LYS A 136 16.92 -0.61 -1.36
CA LYS A 136 16.98 -1.41 -0.15
C LYS A 136 16.18 -0.79 1.00
N GLY A 137 16.26 0.54 1.15
CA GLY A 137 15.50 1.31 2.11
C GLY A 137 14.00 1.18 1.91
N ILE A 138 13.54 1.38 0.67
CA ILE A 138 12.12 1.29 0.34
C ILE A 138 11.61 -0.14 0.54
N ILE A 139 12.32 -1.15 0.03
CA ILE A 139 11.95 -2.57 0.20
C ILE A 139 11.86 -2.94 1.69
N LEU A 140 12.80 -2.47 2.51
CA LEU A 140 12.78 -2.70 3.96
C LEU A 140 11.54 -2.07 4.61
N MET A 141 11.21 -0.82 4.28
CA MET A 141 10.04 -0.15 4.85
C MET A 141 8.73 -0.82 4.46
N PHE A 142 8.58 -1.20 3.20
CA PHE A 142 7.41 -1.98 2.76
C PHE A 142 7.33 -3.31 3.51
N THR A 143 8.46 -4.00 3.68
CA THR A 143 8.55 -5.24 4.46
C THR A 143 8.08 -5.04 5.90
N VAL A 144 8.60 -4.01 6.59
CA VAL A 144 8.24 -3.67 7.98
C VAL A 144 6.75 -3.34 8.13
N CYS A 145 6.17 -2.65 7.16
CA CYS A 145 4.75 -2.30 7.19
C CYS A 145 3.83 -3.48 6.84
N GLN A 146 4.28 -4.44 6.02
CA GLN A 146 3.44 -5.51 5.48
C GLN A 146 3.59 -6.85 6.22
N TYR A 147 4.73 -7.14 6.85
CA TYR A 147 4.90 -8.41 7.57
C TYR A 147 3.83 -8.67 8.65
N PRO A 148 3.27 -7.67 9.38
CA PRO A 148 2.27 -7.95 10.40
C PRO A 148 0.98 -8.53 9.82
N ILE A 149 0.66 -8.18 8.57
CA ILE A 149 -0.52 -8.72 7.88
C ILE A 149 -0.30 -10.21 7.60
N VAL A 150 0.88 -10.58 7.07
CA VAL A 150 1.24 -11.97 6.81
C VAL A 150 1.31 -12.77 8.12
N TYR A 151 1.89 -12.17 9.16
CA TYR A 151 1.99 -12.77 10.49
C TYR A 151 0.63 -13.16 11.10
N LEU A 152 -0.44 -12.45 10.73
CA LEU A 152 -1.80 -12.71 11.22
C LEU A 152 -2.59 -13.76 10.42
N MET A 153 -2.11 -14.15 9.23
CA MET A 153 -2.75 -15.15 8.37
C MET A 153 -2.46 -16.56 8.86
#